data_AF-A0A7C1ZHA9-F1
#
_entry.id   AF-A0A7C1ZHA9-F1
#
_cell.length_a   1.000
_cell.length_b   1.000
_cell.length_c   1.000
_cell.angle_alpha   90.00
_cell.angle_beta   90.00
_cell.angle_gamma   90.00
#
_symmetry.space_group_name_H-M   'P 1'
#
loop_
_entity.id
_entity.type
_entity.pdbx_description
1 polymer ?
#
loop_
_entity_poly.entity_id
_entity_poly.type
_entity_poly.pdbx_seq_one_letter_code
_entity_poly.pdbx_strand_id
1 'polypeptide(L)' 'LIADEGINMAGVKVDVSRNLAVFDLTLEVRDIAELSRVLDRLENLPNVMEAQRVRPG' A
#
# COMPACT_ATOMS: atom_id res chain seq x y z
N LEU A 1 7.18 -5.73 6.32
CA LEU A 1 7.10 -4.31 5.89
C LEU A 1 5.84 -3.64 6.41
N ILE A 2 4.63 -3.94 5.91
CA ILE A 2 3.39 -3.29 6.43
C ILE A 2 3.08 -3.71 7.88
N ALA A 3 3.25 -4.99 8.20
CA ALA A 3 3.11 -5.47 9.59
C ALA A 3 4.18 -4.89 10.54
N ASP A 4 5.33 -4.50 10.02
CA ASP A 4 6.44 -3.95 10.83
C ASP A 4 6.19 -2.49 11.23
N GLU A 5 5.30 -1.79 10.52
CA GLU A 5 4.86 -0.42 10.85
C GLU A 5 3.78 -0.42 11.95
N GLY A 6 3.31 -1.59 12.41
CA GLY A 6 2.20 -1.69 13.35
C GLY A 6 0.86 -1.26 12.74
N ILE A 7 0.77 -1.25 11.41
CA ILE A 7 -0.40 -0.82 10.65
C ILE A 7 -1.29 -2.03 10.42
N ASN A 8 -2.56 -1.89 10.79
CA ASN A 8 -3.54 -2.94 10.58
C ASN A 8 -3.99 -2.95 9.12
N MET A 9 -4.06 -4.14 8.53
CA MET A 9 -4.55 -4.36 7.17
C MET A 9 -5.93 -4.99 7.25
N ALA A 10 -6.97 -4.20 6.99
CA ALA A 10 -8.36 -4.63 7.05
C ALA A 10 -8.76 -5.48 5.82
N GLY A 11 -8.03 -5.35 4.70
CA GLY A 11 -8.31 -6.13 3.50
C GLY A 11 -7.23 -6.02 2.45
N VAL A 12 -7.17 -7.04 1.60
CA VAL A 12 -6.30 -7.12 0.44
C VAL A 12 -7.07 -7.71 -0.73
N LYS A 13 -6.97 -7.08 -1.88
CA LYS A 13 -7.42 -7.62 -3.16
C LYS A 13 -6.26 -7.56 -4.15
N VAL A 14 -6.11 -8.64 -4.91
CA VAL A 14 -5.00 -8.79 -5.84
C VAL A 14 -5.56 -9.23 -7.18
N ASP A 15 -5.22 -8.47 -8.22
CA ASP A 15 -5.53 -8.80 -9.60
C ASP A 15 -4.22 -9.02 -10.35
N VAL A 16 -4.02 -10.22 -10.89
CA VAL A 16 -2.80 -10.58 -11.61
C VAL A 16 -3.11 -10.81 -13.08
N SER A 17 -2.39 -10.11 -13.95
CA SER A 17 -2.52 -10.25 -15.41
C SER A 17 -1.17 -10.06 -16.07
N ARG A 18 -0.78 -11.01 -16.92
CA ARG A 18 0.44 -10.91 -17.76
C ARG A 18 1.68 -10.44 -16.97
N ASN A 19 1.96 -11.11 -15.85
CA ASN A 19 3.10 -10.84 -14.97
C ASN A 19 3.07 -9.48 -14.24
N LEU A 20 1.97 -8.73 -14.34
CA LEU A 20 1.69 -7.55 -13.52
C LEU A 20 0.68 -7.93 -12.45
N ALA A 21 0.94 -7.50 -11.22
CA ALA A 21 0.03 -7.65 -10.10
C ALA A 21 -0.39 -6.26 -9.60
N VAL A 22 -1.69 -6.03 -9.50
CA VAL A 22 -2.27 -4.83 -8.90
C VAL A 22 -2.77 -5.22 -7.52
N PHE A 23 -2.31 -4.50 -6.49
CA PHE A 23 -2.68 -4.71 -5.10
C PHE A 23 -3.57 -3.55 -4.63
N ASP A 24 -4.83 -3.85 -4.33
CA ASP A 24 -5.73 -2.95 -3.62
C ASP A 24 -5.66 -3.28 -2.12
N LEU A 25 -5.08 -2.38 -1.33
CA LEU A 25 -4.90 -2.56 0.12
C LEU A 25 -5.82 -1.62 0.90
N THR A 26 -6.54 -2.18 1.88
CA THR A 26 -7.27 -1.40 2.88
C THR A 26 -6.44 -1.39 4.17
N LEU A 27 -5.85 -0.23 4.48
CA LEU A 27 -4.98 -0.01 5.63
C LEU A 27 -5.65 0.93 6.63
N GLU A 28 -5.57 0.61 7.90
CA GLU A 28 -5.97 1.51 8.99
C GLU A 28 -4.76 2.35 9.41
N VAL A 29 -4.76 3.62 9.02
CA VAL A 29 -3.70 4.57 9.35
C VAL A 29 -4.22 5.63 10.33
N ARG A 30 -3.38 6.03 11.28
CA ARG A 30 -3.77 6.99 12.33
C ARG A 30 -3.75 8.44 11.86
N ASP A 31 -2.80 8.79 10.99
CA ASP A 31 -2.60 10.14 10.50
C ASP A 31 -1.97 10.16 9.09
N ILE A 32 -1.85 11.36 8.52
CA ILE A 32 -1.29 11.57 7.19
C ILE A 32 0.21 11.28 7.10
N ALA A 33 0.95 11.40 8.20
CA ALA A 33 2.39 11.13 8.24
C ALA A 33 2.68 9.63 8.21
N GLU A 34 1.83 8.82 8.84
CA GLU A 34 1.83 7.36 8.71
C GLU A 34 1.52 6.94 7.27
N LEU A 35 0.48 7.51 6.65
CA LEU A 35 0.18 7.22 5.24
C LEU A 35 1.35 7.56 4.32
N SER A 36 1.98 8.72 4.49
CA SER A 36 3.14 9.14 3.68
C SER A 36 4.27 8.13 3.80
N ARG A 37 4.63 7.73 5.03
CA ARG A 37 5.70 6.75 5.26
C ARG A 37 5.43 5.40 4.60
N VAL A 38 4.17 4.94 4.62
CA VAL A 38 3.79 3.69 3.94
C VAL A 38 3.98 3.83 2.43
N LEU A 39 3.47 4.92 1.83
CA LEU A 39 3.61 5.15 0.39
C LEU A 39 5.07 5.25 -0.01
N ASP A 40 5.88 6.04 0.70
CA ASP A 40 7.33 6.17 0.45
C ASP A 40 8.03 4.81 0.48
N ARG A 41 7.68 3.94 1.43
CA ARG A 41 8.27 2.60 1.51
C ARG A 41 7.81 1.69 0.38
N LEU A 42 6.53 1.75 -0.01
CA LEU A 42 6.00 0.96 -1.12
C LEU A 42 6.67 1.36 -2.43
N GLU A 43 6.83 2.66 -2.69
CA GLU A 43 7.53 3.16 -3.88
C GLU A 43 9.02 2.78 -3.93
N ASN A 44 9.66 2.63 -2.77
CA ASN A 44 11.06 2.20 -2.68
C ASN A 44 11.28 0.69 -2.92
N LEU A 45 10.22 -0.10 -3.14
CA LEU A 45 10.37 -1.52 -3.46
C LEU A 45 10.75 -1.72 -4.94
N PRO A 46 11.75 -2.57 -5.25
CA PRO A 46 12.25 -2.73 -6.61
C PRO A 46 11.23 -3.34 -7.60
N ASN A 47 10.15 -3.92 -7.08
CA ASN A 47 9.09 -4.57 -7.84
C ASN A 47 7.75 -3.81 -7.77
N VAL A 48 7.76 -2.58 -7.25
CA VAL A 48 6.60 -1.68 -7.26
C VAL A 48 6.85 -0.61 -8.31
N MET A 49 5.89 -0.46 -9.23
CA MET A 49 5.98 0.55 -10.29
C MET A 49 5.38 1.89 -9.84
N GLU A 50 4.32 1.84 -9.02
CA GLU A 50 3.62 3.00 -8.49
C GLU A 50 2.88 2.57 -7.21
N ALA A 51 2.81 3.46 -6.22
CA ALA A 51 1.93 3.31 -5.07
C ALA A 51 1.15 4.61 -4.84
N GLN A 52 -0.17 4.54 -4.72
CA GLN A 52 -1.00 5.74 -4.56
C GLN A 52 -2.22 5.49 -3.70
N ARG A 53 -2.73 6.55 -3.05
CA ARG A 53 -4.03 6.52 -2.36
C ARG A 53 -5.17 6.65 -3.37
N VAL A 54 -5.99 5.59 -3.50
CA VAL A 54 -7.06 5.50 -4.51
C VAL A 54 -8.27 6.42 -4.20
N ARG A 55 -8.53 6.78 -2.94
CA ARG A 55 -9.68 7.63 -2.57
C ARG A 55 -9.30 8.74 -1.57
N PRO A 56 -9.11 9.98 -2.05
CA PRO A 56 -9.05 11.16 -1.21
C PRO A 56 -10.47 11.62 -0.84
N GLY A 57 -11.12 10.86 0.04
CA GLY A 57 -12.31 11.36 0.75
C GLY A 57 -11.94 12.47 1.73
#